data_AF-A0A3R5WG74-F1
#
_entry.id   AF-A0A3R5WG74-F1
#
_cell.length_a   1.000
_cell.length_b   1.000
_cell.length_c   1.000
_cell.angle_alpha   90.00
_cell.angle_beta   90.00
_cell.angle_gamma   90.00
#
_symmetry.space_group_name_H-M   'P 1'
#
loop_
_entity.id
_entity.type
_entity.pdbx_description
1 polymer ?
#
loop_
_entity_poly.entity_id
_entity_poly.type
_entity_poly.pdbx_seq_one_letter_code
_entity_poly.pdbx_strand_id
1 'polypeptide(L)'
;MDKAINTTLIIGNGFDLSMGKHTGYAEFFKKLEDEGFWEEHSGNSLLNFIGEKGSKEYWYDFEDIILHYTFESDNGKRLKELEDLNKTDDNFTNGIVSEVKEGIELLKEELVKFLRDAKPDNDSLCPAYRIFAAILGASGKNAKDLLASLLERKIAKETWEFPNNKIISFNYLDDPSSISFYLQFFTDKKVKGPCSPPIGIKADDLAGMFVFLHNSLDFWNRSNLHPGLIFGTNDDERMPKALYFLRKSSQLGYDAKKSFTDTLNQSNRIVIFGLSLVGIDYDYFKEFFETDHDSDTEVVIINKKGALDNIRKILKEKGCKRQVSYLDIDLDIDKGSIVTDAVKMNKEICYSNFIGLCDTIAEESVASEHRNIVQVNNVFEVRPRYDIR
;
A
#
# COMPACT_ATOMS: atom_id res chain seq x y z
N MET A 1 21.49 11.02 -13.72
CA MET A 1 21.78 9.58 -13.86
C MET A 1 20.73 9.00 -14.78
N ASP A 2 21.08 8.06 -15.66
CA ASP A 2 20.06 7.37 -16.46
C ASP A 2 19.23 6.50 -15.53
N LYS A 3 17.97 6.90 -15.35
CA LYS A 3 17.00 6.22 -14.49
C LYS A 3 16.49 4.98 -15.20
N ALA A 4 16.67 3.82 -14.57
CA ALA A 4 16.34 2.53 -15.14
C ALA A 4 14.83 2.22 -15.10
N ILE A 5 14.08 2.85 -14.20
CA ILE A 5 12.64 2.61 -13.98
C ILE A 5 11.84 3.76 -14.60
N ASN A 6 10.83 3.46 -15.42
CA ASN A 6 10.03 4.51 -16.04
C ASN A 6 9.06 5.10 -15.01
N THR A 7 8.14 4.29 -14.48
CA THR A 7 7.18 4.73 -13.45
C THR A 7 7.18 3.76 -12.26
N THR A 8 7.26 4.32 -11.06
CA THR A 8 6.92 3.61 -9.82
C THR A 8 5.54 4.05 -9.35
N LEU A 9 4.62 3.11 -9.25
CA LEU A 9 3.34 3.30 -8.56
C LEU A 9 3.51 2.91 -7.08
N ILE A 10 3.10 3.78 -6.17
CA ILE A 10 3.09 3.54 -4.75
C ILE A 10 1.64 3.50 -4.29
N ILE A 11 1.25 2.38 -3.69
CA ILE A 11 -0.11 2.13 -3.18
C ILE A 11 -0.05 1.80 -1.70
N GLY A 12 -1.12 2.10 -0.96
CA GLY A 12 -1.21 1.81 0.46
C GLY A 12 -2.62 1.80 1.01
N ASN A 13 -2.74 2.01 2.32
CA ASN A 13 -4.02 1.98 3.04
C ASN A 13 -5.01 2.98 2.44
N GLY A 14 -6.00 2.50 1.68
CA GLY A 14 -6.89 3.31 0.85
C GLY A 14 -7.00 2.83 -0.60
N PHE A 15 -6.01 2.11 -1.11
CA PHE A 15 -6.06 1.49 -2.44
C PHE A 15 -7.12 0.38 -2.51
N ASP A 16 -7.11 -0.53 -1.54
CA ASP A 16 -8.16 -1.52 -1.28
C ASP A 16 -9.56 -0.90 -1.10
N LEU A 17 -9.67 0.17 -0.33
CA LEU A 17 -10.92 0.91 -0.16
C LEU A 17 -11.40 1.52 -1.49
N SER A 18 -10.49 1.99 -2.35
CA SER A 18 -10.81 2.49 -3.70
C SER A 18 -11.27 1.39 -4.66
N MET A 19 -10.92 0.13 -4.37
CA MET A 19 -11.48 -1.06 -5.02
C MET A 19 -12.80 -1.51 -4.38
N GLY A 20 -13.33 -0.79 -3.38
CA GLY A 20 -14.56 -1.15 -2.68
C GLY A 20 -14.42 -2.31 -1.68
N LYS A 21 -13.19 -2.66 -1.27
CA LYS A 21 -12.97 -3.71 -0.28
C LYS A 21 -13.33 -3.24 1.12
N HIS A 22 -14.08 -4.06 1.85
CA HIS A 22 -14.38 -3.88 3.28
C HIS A 22 -13.15 -4.23 4.13
N THR A 23 -12.27 -3.25 4.30
CA THR A 23 -10.90 -3.43 4.85
C THR A 23 -10.52 -2.35 5.86
N GLY A 24 -11.43 -1.41 6.13
CA GLY A 24 -11.17 -0.31 7.05
C GLY A 24 -11.07 -0.79 8.50
N TYR A 25 -10.16 -0.20 9.27
CA TYR A 25 -10.00 -0.52 10.70
C TYR A 25 -11.26 -0.28 11.54
N ALA A 26 -12.15 0.61 11.11
CA ALA A 26 -13.46 0.79 11.75
C ALA A 26 -14.34 -0.47 11.65
N GLU A 27 -14.39 -1.08 10.47
CA GLU A 27 -15.14 -2.32 10.25
C GLU A 27 -14.47 -3.50 10.97
N PHE A 28 -13.13 -3.54 10.97
CA PHE A 28 -12.36 -4.53 11.71
C PHE A 28 -12.62 -4.45 13.22
N PHE A 29 -12.52 -3.26 13.81
CA PHE A 29 -12.77 -3.07 15.25
C PHE A 29 -14.19 -3.49 15.63
N LYS A 30 -15.19 -3.12 14.81
CA LYS A 30 -16.58 -3.52 15.04
C LYS A 30 -16.74 -5.04 14.97
N LYS A 31 -16.09 -5.73 14.04
CA LYS A 31 -16.10 -7.20 13.98
C LYS A 31 -15.55 -7.80 15.27
N LEU A 32 -14.42 -7.29 15.78
CA LEU A 32 -13.85 -7.75 17.05
C LEU A 32 -14.81 -7.54 18.23
N GLU A 33 -15.51 -6.40 18.26
CA GLU A 33 -16.51 -6.09 19.26
C GLU A 33 -17.72 -7.04 19.18
N ASP A 34 -18.28 -7.23 17.98
CA ASP A 34 -19.43 -8.12 17.73
C ASP A 34 -19.10 -9.60 18.06
N GLU A 35 -17.84 -10.00 17.95
CA GLU A 35 -17.35 -11.35 18.26
C GLU A 35 -16.89 -11.52 19.73
N GLY A 36 -16.96 -10.47 20.55
CA GLY A 36 -16.60 -10.52 21.97
C GLY A 36 -15.10 -10.59 22.26
N PHE A 37 -14.25 -10.30 21.27
CA PHE A 37 -12.78 -10.40 21.35
C PHE A 37 -12.20 -9.60 22.52
N TRP A 38 -12.68 -8.37 22.73
CA TRP A 38 -12.18 -7.49 23.79
C TRP A 38 -12.49 -8.02 25.19
N GLU A 39 -13.66 -8.64 25.39
CA GLU A 39 -14.06 -9.23 26.67
C GLU A 39 -13.25 -10.50 26.97
N GLU A 40 -13.08 -11.36 25.95
CA GLU A 40 -12.32 -12.60 26.03
C GLU A 40 -10.85 -12.35 26.40
N HIS A 41 -10.26 -11.28 25.87
CA HIS A 41 -8.85 -10.93 26.10
C HIS A 41 -8.63 -9.77 27.08
N SER A 42 -9.60 -9.48 27.94
CA SER A 42 -9.53 -8.42 28.96
C SER A 42 -8.35 -8.57 29.94
N GLY A 43 -7.77 -9.77 30.07
CA GLY A 43 -6.56 -10.03 30.86
C GLY A 43 -5.27 -9.50 30.24
N ASN A 44 -5.26 -9.14 28.94
CA ASN A 44 -4.11 -8.56 28.26
C ASN A 44 -4.23 -7.03 28.29
N SER A 45 -3.29 -6.35 28.95
CA SER A 45 -3.30 -4.91 29.16
C SER A 45 -3.25 -4.09 27.87
N LEU A 46 -2.55 -4.56 26.82
CA LEU A 46 -2.55 -3.89 25.52
C LEU A 46 -3.93 -3.98 24.88
N LEU A 47 -4.52 -5.19 24.81
CA LEU A 47 -5.83 -5.39 24.19
C LEU A 47 -6.93 -4.67 24.94
N ASN A 48 -6.89 -4.68 26.28
CA ASN A 48 -7.81 -3.90 27.10
C ASN A 48 -7.68 -2.39 26.83
N PHE A 49 -6.45 -1.88 26.75
CA PHE A 49 -6.21 -0.46 26.42
C PHE A 49 -6.77 -0.09 25.03
N ILE A 50 -6.59 -0.96 24.03
CA ILE A 50 -7.11 -0.76 22.69
C ILE A 50 -8.64 -0.75 22.69
N GLY A 51 -9.28 -1.73 23.33
CA GLY A 51 -10.74 -1.81 23.43
C GLY A 51 -11.35 -0.58 24.13
N GLU A 52 -10.75 -0.13 25.23
CA GLU A 52 -11.22 1.04 25.99
C GLU A 52 -11.06 2.37 25.26
N LYS A 53 -10.00 2.55 24.49
CA LYS A 53 -9.75 3.77 23.69
C LYS A 53 -10.55 3.75 22.39
N GLY A 54 -10.51 2.65 21.65
CA GLY A 54 -11.17 2.50 20.36
C GLY A 54 -12.70 2.67 20.42
N SER A 55 -13.33 2.23 21.52
CA SER A 55 -14.77 2.42 21.75
C SER A 55 -15.19 3.89 22.00
N LYS A 56 -14.26 4.77 22.39
CA LYS A 56 -14.56 6.15 22.80
C LYS A 56 -14.26 7.20 21.74
N GLU A 57 -13.26 6.97 20.89
CA GLU A 57 -12.68 8.04 20.07
C GLU A 57 -13.18 8.09 18.62
N TYR A 58 -13.98 7.11 18.14
CA TYR A 58 -14.47 7.01 16.74
C TYR A 58 -13.38 7.15 15.66
N TRP A 59 -12.11 7.12 16.06
CA TRP A 59 -10.93 7.15 15.21
C TRP A 59 -10.20 5.81 15.42
N TYR A 60 -10.29 4.94 14.43
CA TYR A 60 -9.79 3.57 14.50
C TYR A 60 -8.39 3.48 13.90
N ASP A 61 -7.42 4.20 14.49
CA ASP A 61 -6.01 4.06 14.12
C ASP A 61 -5.33 3.14 15.15
N PHE A 62 -5.32 1.84 14.85
CA PHE A 62 -4.71 0.85 15.73
C PHE A 62 -3.24 1.17 16.01
N GLU A 63 -2.51 1.67 15.01
CA GLU A 63 -1.08 1.94 15.15
C GLU A 63 -0.84 3.11 16.11
N ASP A 64 -1.67 4.14 16.05
CA ASP A 64 -1.62 5.27 16.98
C ASP A 64 -2.05 4.85 18.39
N ILE A 65 -3.12 4.05 18.54
CA ILE A 65 -3.55 3.55 19.86
C ILE A 65 -2.47 2.67 20.50
N ILE A 66 -1.82 1.78 19.73
CA ILE A 66 -0.70 0.96 20.20
C ILE A 66 0.47 1.86 20.61
N LEU A 67 0.74 2.94 19.87
CA LEU A 67 1.76 3.91 20.23
C LEU A 67 1.45 4.58 21.57
N HIS A 68 0.23 5.08 21.74
CA HIS A 68 -0.23 5.71 22.97
C HIS A 68 -0.17 4.76 24.16
N TYR A 69 -0.46 3.46 23.99
CA TYR A 69 -0.26 2.47 25.06
C TYR A 69 1.19 2.51 25.60
N THR A 70 2.19 2.69 24.74
CA THR A 70 3.60 2.62 25.16
C THR A 70 4.03 3.71 26.13
N PHE A 71 3.31 4.84 26.22
CA PHE A 71 3.66 5.94 27.13
C PHE A 71 2.48 6.49 27.97
N GLU A 72 1.23 6.16 27.64
CA GLU A 72 0.05 6.57 28.43
C GLU A 72 -0.43 5.49 29.39
N SER A 73 -0.17 4.21 29.11
CA SER A 73 -0.51 3.12 30.03
C SER A 73 0.40 3.12 31.26
N ASP A 74 -0.08 2.55 32.37
CA ASP A 74 0.72 2.39 33.58
C ASP A 74 1.97 1.53 33.34
N ASN A 75 1.86 0.51 32.48
CA ASN A 75 2.98 -0.32 32.06
C ASN A 75 4.01 0.49 31.27
N GLY A 76 3.57 1.28 30.28
CA GLY A 76 4.42 2.15 29.49
C GLY A 76 5.18 3.18 30.34
N LYS A 77 4.46 3.86 31.23
CA LYS A 77 5.05 4.84 32.18
C LYS A 77 6.08 4.19 33.09
N ARG A 78 5.76 3.04 33.69
CA ARG A 78 6.68 2.34 34.60
C ARG A 78 7.93 1.84 33.87
N LEU A 79 7.80 1.34 32.63
CA LEU A 79 8.94 0.98 31.80
C LEU A 79 9.83 2.20 31.50
N LYS A 80 9.23 3.35 31.20
CA LYS A 80 9.98 4.59 30.97
C LYS A 80 10.70 5.08 32.22
N GLU A 81 10.04 5.03 33.38
CA GLU A 81 10.65 5.39 34.67
C GLU A 81 11.86 4.50 35.01
N LEU A 82 11.76 3.18 34.78
CA LEU A 82 12.88 2.25 34.97
C LEU A 82 14.06 2.59 34.04
N GLU A 83 13.76 2.89 32.76
CA GLU A 83 14.76 3.31 31.78
C GLU A 83 15.46 4.61 32.22
N ASP A 84 14.69 5.65 32.59
CA ASP A 84 15.22 6.97 32.95
C ASP A 84 16.05 6.91 34.26
N LEU A 85 15.69 6.02 35.18
CA LEU A 85 16.43 5.78 36.43
C LEU A 85 17.64 4.84 36.27
N ASN A 86 17.88 4.30 35.06
CA ASN A 86 18.86 3.24 34.81
C ASN A 86 18.73 2.05 35.79
N LYS A 87 17.49 1.67 36.12
CA LYS A 87 17.17 0.52 36.98
C LYS A 87 16.66 -0.64 36.14
N THR A 88 16.89 -1.86 36.58
CA THR A 88 16.37 -3.07 35.94
C THR A 88 15.38 -3.78 36.85
N ASP A 89 14.24 -4.16 36.26
CA ASP A 89 13.28 -5.13 36.82
C ASP A 89 12.96 -6.10 35.69
N ASP A 90 13.84 -7.08 35.50
CA ASP A 90 13.81 -7.97 34.35
C ASP A 90 12.54 -8.83 34.34
N ASN A 91 12.04 -9.22 35.51
CA ASN A 91 10.80 -9.99 35.62
C ASN A 91 9.60 -9.16 35.17
N PHE A 92 9.48 -7.92 35.64
CA PHE A 92 8.42 -7.01 35.19
C PHE A 92 8.56 -6.73 33.69
N THR A 93 9.75 -6.35 33.24
CA THR A 93 10.01 -5.96 31.85
C THR A 93 9.73 -7.11 30.88
N ASN A 94 10.23 -8.32 31.17
CA ASN A 94 9.98 -9.49 30.33
C ASN A 94 8.51 -9.92 30.37
N GLY A 95 7.84 -9.76 31.50
CA GLY A 95 6.39 -9.98 31.61
C GLY A 95 5.60 -9.10 30.66
N ILE A 96 5.82 -7.77 30.71
CA ILE A 96 5.14 -6.83 29.80
C ILE A 96 5.49 -7.09 28.34
N VAL A 97 6.77 -7.33 28.02
CA VAL A 97 7.19 -7.63 26.65
C VAL A 97 6.51 -8.89 26.11
N SER A 98 6.40 -9.95 26.92
CA SER A 98 5.74 -11.20 26.52
C SER A 98 4.25 -10.97 26.27
N GLU A 99 3.57 -10.28 27.19
CA GLU A 99 2.14 -9.98 27.12
C GLU A 99 1.80 -9.08 25.92
N VAL A 100 2.60 -8.05 25.66
CA VAL A 100 2.42 -7.15 24.51
C VAL A 100 2.63 -7.92 23.20
N LYS A 101 3.63 -8.80 23.12
CA LYS A 101 3.83 -9.66 21.93
C LYS A 101 2.65 -10.57 21.68
N GLU A 102 2.11 -11.19 22.72
CA GLU A 102 0.91 -12.02 22.63
C GLU A 102 -0.30 -11.22 22.10
N GLY A 103 -0.54 -10.02 22.66
CA GLY A 103 -1.64 -9.17 22.21
C GLY A 103 -1.51 -8.74 20.74
N ILE A 104 -0.30 -8.39 20.30
CA ILE A 104 -0.03 -8.07 18.89
C ILE A 104 -0.25 -9.28 17.98
N GLU A 105 0.16 -10.47 18.41
CA GLU A 105 -0.03 -11.68 17.61
C GLU A 105 -1.51 -12.01 17.44
N LEU A 106 -2.30 -11.93 18.52
CA LEU A 106 -3.76 -12.12 18.46
C LEU A 106 -4.44 -11.13 17.51
N LEU A 107 -4.06 -9.84 17.57
CA LEU A 107 -4.58 -8.84 16.63
C LEU A 107 -4.20 -9.13 15.18
N LYS A 108 -2.97 -9.59 14.94
CA LYS A 108 -2.50 -9.98 13.59
C LYS A 108 -3.31 -11.16 13.06
N GLU A 109 -3.56 -12.17 13.87
CA GLU A 109 -4.37 -13.33 13.50
C GLU A 109 -5.80 -12.93 13.10
N GLU A 110 -6.45 -12.09 13.91
CA GLU A 110 -7.80 -11.59 13.60
C GLU A 110 -7.83 -10.68 12.37
N LEU A 111 -6.82 -9.82 12.23
CA LEU A 111 -6.69 -8.95 11.06
C LEU A 111 -6.63 -9.78 9.78
N VAL A 112 -5.94 -10.92 9.78
CA VAL A 112 -5.89 -11.79 8.60
C VAL A 112 -7.18 -12.52 8.34
N LYS A 113 -7.88 -12.96 9.38
CA LYS A 113 -9.22 -13.54 9.21
C LYS A 113 -10.14 -12.52 8.55
N PHE A 114 -10.13 -11.29 9.05
CA PHE A 114 -10.91 -10.18 8.49
C PHE A 114 -10.54 -9.87 7.03
N LEU A 115 -9.25 -9.70 6.75
CA LEU A 115 -8.79 -9.33 5.41
C LEU A 115 -8.96 -10.45 4.37
N ARG A 116 -8.95 -11.73 4.78
CA ARG A 116 -9.19 -12.88 3.87
C ARG A 116 -10.55 -12.85 3.22
N ASP A 117 -11.55 -12.32 3.93
CA ASP A 117 -12.92 -12.26 3.42
C ASP A 117 -13.18 -11.01 2.56
N ALA A 118 -12.22 -10.08 2.50
CA ALA A 118 -12.33 -8.85 1.74
C ALA A 118 -12.29 -9.10 0.23
N LYS A 119 -13.40 -8.79 -0.44
CA LYS A 119 -13.53 -8.83 -1.90
C LYS A 119 -13.73 -7.43 -2.44
N PRO A 120 -13.15 -7.08 -3.59
CA PRO A 120 -13.42 -5.79 -4.21
C PRO A 120 -14.84 -5.77 -4.76
N ASP A 121 -15.36 -4.55 -4.90
CA ASP A 121 -16.54 -4.30 -5.69
C ASP A 121 -16.18 -4.37 -7.18
N ASN A 122 -16.75 -5.37 -7.87
CA ASN A 122 -16.50 -5.60 -9.29
C ASN A 122 -17.52 -4.88 -10.19
N ASP A 123 -18.41 -4.07 -9.62
CA ASP A 123 -19.52 -3.48 -10.34
C ASP A 123 -19.12 -2.27 -11.19
N SER A 124 -17.91 -1.71 -11.05
CA SER A 124 -17.45 -0.65 -11.96
C SER A 124 -15.94 -0.56 -12.09
N LEU A 125 -15.47 -0.07 -13.24
CA LEU A 125 -14.07 0.26 -13.46
C LEU A 125 -13.68 1.42 -12.54
N CYS A 126 -13.11 1.10 -11.38
CA CYS A 126 -12.59 2.10 -10.47
C CYS A 126 -11.23 2.66 -10.98
N PRO A 127 -10.81 3.84 -10.50
CA PRO A 127 -9.51 4.41 -10.83
C PRO A 127 -8.32 3.46 -10.59
N ALA A 128 -8.41 2.61 -9.56
CA ALA A 128 -7.39 1.63 -9.19
C ALA A 128 -7.03 0.68 -10.36
N TYR A 129 -8.02 0.20 -11.10
CA TYR A 129 -7.82 -0.67 -12.26
C TYR A 129 -7.19 0.06 -13.46
N ARG A 130 -7.54 1.34 -13.64
CA ARG A 130 -7.00 2.16 -14.75
C ARG A 130 -5.52 2.42 -14.57
N ILE A 131 -5.11 2.79 -13.36
CA ILE A 131 -3.69 3.07 -13.09
C ILE A 131 -2.85 1.78 -13.15
N PHE A 132 -3.38 0.63 -12.72
CA PHE A 132 -2.69 -0.64 -12.94
C PHE A 132 -2.54 -1.00 -14.42
N ALA A 133 -3.58 -0.81 -15.23
CA ALA A 133 -3.48 -1.02 -16.68
C ALA A 133 -2.40 -0.10 -17.30
N ALA A 134 -2.35 1.17 -16.86
CA ALA A 134 -1.32 2.12 -17.29
C ALA A 134 0.09 1.66 -16.90
N ILE A 135 0.29 1.14 -15.69
CA ILE A 135 1.57 0.58 -15.24
C ILE A 135 2.01 -0.64 -16.07
N LEU A 136 1.06 -1.42 -16.59
CA LEU A 136 1.35 -2.48 -17.55
C LEU A 136 1.58 -1.95 -18.97
N GLY A 137 1.38 -0.65 -19.18
CA GLY A 137 1.56 0.09 -20.43
C GLY A 137 0.33 0.02 -21.36
N ALA A 138 -0.87 -0.06 -20.80
CA ALA A 138 -2.12 -0.01 -21.54
C ALA A 138 -2.93 1.25 -21.23
N SER A 139 -3.51 1.84 -22.26
CA SER A 139 -4.33 3.05 -22.20
C SER A 139 -5.74 2.77 -22.71
N GLY A 140 -6.70 3.59 -22.32
CA GLY A 140 -8.10 3.38 -22.72
C GLY A 140 -9.12 4.08 -21.84
N LYS A 141 -10.22 4.52 -22.47
CA LYS A 141 -11.27 5.26 -21.78
C LYS A 141 -12.25 4.36 -21.04
N ASN A 142 -12.36 3.09 -21.42
CA ASN A 142 -13.22 2.11 -20.78
C ASN A 142 -12.51 0.74 -20.70
N ALA A 143 -13.13 -0.22 -20.02
CA ALA A 143 -12.54 -1.55 -19.81
C ALA A 143 -12.23 -2.29 -21.13
N LYS A 144 -13.05 -2.10 -22.17
CA LYS A 144 -12.85 -2.72 -23.48
C LYS A 144 -11.63 -2.13 -24.19
N ASP A 145 -11.43 -0.82 -24.12
CA ASP A 145 -10.28 -0.15 -24.71
C ASP A 145 -8.98 -0.60 -24.02
N LEU A 146 -8.98 -0.65 -22.67
CA LEU A 146 -7.83 -1.12 -21.89
C LEU A 146 -7.49 -2.57 -22.22
N LEU A 147 -8.50 -3.43 -22.34
CA LEU A 147 -8.33 -4.83 -22.72
C LEU A 147 -7.77 -4.95 -24.14
N ALA A 148 -8.29 -4.17 -25.09
CA ALA A 148 -7.79 -4.16 -26.47
C ALA A 148 -6.31 -3.74 -26.52
N SER A 149 -5.95 -2.66 -25.82
CA SER A 149 -4.58 -2.17 -25.71
C SER A 149 -3.63 -3.23 -25.11
N LEU A 150 -4.06 -3.94 -24.07
CA LEU A 150 -3.30 -5.06 -23.51
C LEU A 150 -3.17 -6.23 -24.50
N LEU A 151 -4.25 -6.63 -25.17
CA LEU A 151 -4.26 -7.78 -26.08
C LEU A 151 -3.45 -7.54 -27.37
N GLU A 152 -3.46 -6.34 -27.92
CA GLU A 152 -2.66 -5.97 -29.10
C GLU A 152 -1.17 -6.25 -28.86
N ARG A 153 -0.69 -5.99 -27.63
CA ARG A 153 0.70 -6.24 -27.25
C ARG A 153 1.04 -7.73 -27.21
N LYS A 154 0.11 -8.56 -26.78
CA LYS A 154 0.26 -10.02 -26.78
C LYS A 154 0.27 -10.57 -28.21
N ILE A 155 -0.70 -10.16 -29.04
CA ILE A 155 -0.89 -10.69 -30.40
C ILE A 155 0.32 -10.39 -31.30
N ALA A 156 0.95 -9.22 -31.13
CA ALA A 156 2.11 -8.85 -31.93
C ALA A 156 3.37 -9.70 -31.65
N LYS A 157 3.47 -10.36 -30.48
CA LYS A 157 4.74 -10.96 -30.02
C LYS A 157 4.66 -12.36 -29.40
N GLU A 158 3.46 -12.94 -29.25
CA GLU A 158 3.19 -14.20 -28.51
C GLU A 158 3.77 -14.26 -27.08
N THR A 159 4.30 -13.14 -26.58
CA THR A 159 5.02 -12.93 -25.33
C THR A 159 4.60 -11.59 -24.76
N TRP A 160 4.62 -11.43 -23.43
CA TRP A 160 4.33 -10.15 -22.81
C TRP A 160 5.63 -9.43 -22.53
N GLU A 161 5.84 -8.30 -23.18
CA GLU A 161 6.87 -7.35 -22.77
C GLU A 161 6.19 -6.34 -21.86
N PHE A 162 6.57 -6.26 -20.60
CA PHE A 162 6.12 -5.21 -19.70
C PHE A 162 7.15 -4.07 -19.68
N PRO A 163 6.71 -2.81 -19.53
CA PRO A 163 7.65 -1.73 -19.24
C PRO A 163 8.40 -2.02 -17.93
N ASN A 164 9.62 -1.49 -17.79
CA ASN A 164 10.31 -1.53 -16.51
C ASN A 164 9.69 -0.51 -15.52
N ASN A 165 8.49 -0.84 -15.05
CA ASN A 165 7.75 -0.13 -14.01
C ASN A 165 7.80 -0.94 -12.70
N LYS A 166 7.61 -0.25 -11.58
CA LYS A 166 7.55 -0.88 -10.25
C LYS A 166 6.27 -0.52 -9.51
N ILE A 167 5.87 -1.39 -8.59
CA ILE A 167 4.76 -1.17 -7.67
C ILE A 167 5.33 -1.32 -6.25
N ILE A 168 5.27 -0.26 -5.46
CA ILE A 168 5.57 -0.32 -4.02
C ILE A 168 4.24 -0.44 -3.29
N SER A 169 4.05 -1.50 -2.53
CA SER A 169 2.84 -1.71 -1.73
C SER A 169 3.09 -1.56 -0.24
N PHE A 170 2.23 -0.76 0.40
CA PHE A 170 2.08 -0.65 1.84
C PHE A 170 0.86 -1.43 2.38
N ASN A 171 0.04 -2.00 1.49
CA ASN A 171 -1.16 -2.73 1.86
C ASN A 171 -0.93 -4.25 1.88
N TYR A 172 -1.53 -4.90 2.86
CA TYR A 172 -1.46 -6.34 3.05
C TYR A 172 -2.14 -7.15 1.93
N LEU A 173 -3.18 -6.61 1.30
CA LEU A 173 -3.95 -7.32 0.27
C LEU A 173 -3.48 -7.08 -1.17
N ASP A 174 -2.49 -6.21 -1.34
CA ASP A 174 -1.97 -5.86 -2.66
C ASP A 174 -0.84 -6.82 -3.00
N ASP A 175 -1.16 -7.83 -3.79
CA ASP A 175 -0.24 -8.90 -4.17
C ASP A 175 -0.36 -9.27 -5.68
N PRO A 176 0.71 -9.81 -6.28
CA PRO A 176 0.73 -10.23 -7.69
C PRO A 176 -0.42 -11.16 -8.08
N SER A 177 -0.85 -12.05 -7.19
CA SER A 177 -1.95 -12.98 -7.43
C SER A 177 -3.29 -12.27 -7.45
N SER A 178 -3.53 -11.35 -6.51
CA SER A 178 -4.72 -10.50 -6.50
C SER A 178 -4.81 -9.65 -7.80
N ILE A 179 -3.70 -9.04 -8.23
CA ILE A 179 -3.68 -8.28 -9.49
C ILE A 179 -3.90 -9.18 -10.70
N SER A 180 -3.20 -10.31 -10.80
CA SER A 180 -3.38 -11.29 -11.88
C SER A 180 -4.84 -11.73 -12.00
N PHE A 181 -5.49 -11.99 -10.86
CA PHE A 181 -6.93 -12.28 -10.81
C PHE A 181 -7.76 -11.11 -11.36
N TYR A 182 -7.53 -9.86 -10.93
CA TYR A 182 -8.28 -8.70 -11.45
C TYR A 182 -8.12 -8.50 -12.96
N LEU A 183 -6.91 -8.67 -13.49
CA LEU A 183 -6.66 -8.55 -14.93
C LEU A 183 -7.43 -9.59 -15.74
N GLN A 184 -7.67 -10.79 -15.20
CA GLN A 184 -8.49 -11.81 -15.88
C GLN A 184 -9.96 -11.41 -15.99
N PHE A 185 -10.44 -10.61 -15.03
CA PHE A 185 -11.84 -10.21 -14.89
C PHE A 185 -12.03 -8.70 -15.07
N PHE A 186 -11.35 -8.02 -16.01
CA PHE A 186 -11.78 -6.67 -16.41
C PHE A 186 -13.27 -6.71 -16.77
N THR A 187 -14.12 -6.31 -15.83
CA THR A 187 -15.54 -6.65 -15.84
C THR A 187 -16.28 -5.73 -16.80
N ASP A 188 -16.75 -6.28 -17.91
CA ASP A 188 -17.90 -5.71 -18.61
C ASP A 188 -19.15 -6.15 -17.84
N LYS A 189 -19.99 -5.20 -17.39
CA LYS A 189 -21.27 -5.47 -16.70
C LYS A 189 -22.16 -6.47 -17.44
N LYS A 190 -21.99 -6.64 -18.75
CA LYS A 190 -22.77 -7.58 -19.58
C LYS A 190 -22.15 -8.97 -19.67
N VAL A 191 -20.87 -9.12 -19.31
CA VAL A 191 -20.12 -10.37 -19.41
C VAL A 191 -19.74 -10.81 -18.00
N LYS A 192 -20.62 -11.58 -17.35
CA LYS A 192 -20.30 -12.27 -16.08
C LYS A 192 -19.31 -13.42 -16.31
N GLY A 193 -18.17 -13.15 -16.93
CA GLY A 193 -17.16 -14.14 -17.31
C GLY A 193 -15.80 -13.50 -17.52
N PRO A 194 -14.71 -14.29 -17.48
CA PRO A 194 -13.36 -13.81 -17.75
C PRO A 194 -13.29 -13.21 -19.16
N CYS A 195 -12.30 -12.34 -19.38
CA CYS A 195 -12.02 -11.80 -20.71
C CYS A 195 -11.94 -12.93 -21.76
N SER A 196 -12.42 -12.69 -22.98
CA SER A 196 -12.31 -13.64 -24.08
C SER A 196 -11.55 -13.00 -25.25
N PRO A 197 -10.32 -13.44 -25.57
CA PRO A 197 -9.56 -14.48 -24.87
C PRO A 197 -9.07 -14.00 -23.49
N PRO A 198 -8.83 -14.90 -22.54
CA PRO A 198 -8.38 -14.48 -21.22
C PRO A 198 -6.95 -13.93 -21.24
N ILE A 199 -6.68 -12.99 -20.32
CA ILE A 199 -5.34 -12.47 -20.05
C ILE A 199 -4.59 -13.52 -19.21
N GLY A 200 -3.61 -14.20 -19.80
CA GLY A 200 -2.88 -15.32 -19.17
C GLY A 200 -1.76 -14.91 -18.19
N ILE A 201 -1.69 -13.65 -17.77
CA ILE A 201 -0.63 -13.11 -16.89
C ILE A 201 -0.77 -13.75 -15.50
N LYS A 202 0.27 -14.41 -15.00
CA LYS A 202 0.31 -15.06 -13.68
C LYS A 202 0.94 -14.16 -12.61
N ALA A 203 0.78 -14.52 -11.35
CA ALA A 203 1.44 -13.85 -10.22
C ALA A 203 2.97 -13.78 -10.40
N ASP A 204 3.60 -14.89 -10.79
CA ASP A 204 5.06 -14.98 -11.00
C ASP A 204 5.56 -14.01 -12.09
N ASP A 205 4.72 -13.75 -13.10
CA ASP A 205 5.02 -12.81 -14.19
C ASP A 205 5.08 -11.36 -13.70
N LEU A 206 4.36 -11.06 -12.61
CA LEU A 206 4.28 -9.74 -12.00
C LEU A 206 5.18 -9.59 -10.77
N ALA A 207 5.67 -10.69 -10.18
CA ALA A 207 6.41 -10.67 -8.91
C ALA A 207 7.61 -9.72 -8.93
N GLY A 208 8.36 -9.69 -10.03
CA GLY A 208 9.50 -8.78 -10.21
C GLY A 208 9.15 -7.29 -10.28
N MET A 209 7.87 -6.93 -10.44
CA MET A 209 7.42 -5.53 -10.42
C MET A 209 7.19 -5.01 -9.00
N PHE A 210 6.96 -5.89 -8.02
CA PHE A 210 6.54 -5.49 -6.68
C PHE A 210 7.71 -5.30 -5.71
N VAL A 211 7.54 -4.32 -4.84
CA VAL A 211 8.34 -4.10 -3.63
C VAL A 211 7.36 -3.97 -2.48
N PHE A 212 7.40 -4.90 -1.52
CA PHE A 212 6.50 -4.89 -0.37
C PHE A 212 7.18 -4.24 0.83
N LEU A 213 6.57 -3.19 1.37
CA LEU A 213 7.05 -2.54 2.58
C LEU A 213 6.46 -3.21 3.80
N HIS A 214 5.15 -3.44 3.83
CA HIS A 214 4.51 -4.05 5.00
C HIS A 214 4.29 -5.57 4.88
N ASN A 215 4.98 -6.19 3.92
CA ASN A 215 4.70 -7.53 3.42
C ASN A 215 3.27 -7.67 2.89
N SER A 216 2.93 -8.86 2.42
CA SER A 216 1.67 -9.15 1.77
C SER A 216 1.09 -10.46 2.29
N LEU A 217 -0.23 -10.53 2.34
CA LEU A 217 -1.02 -11.70 2.71
C LEU A 217 -1.22 -12.70 1.59
N ASP A 218 -0.38 -12.68 0.54
CA ASP A 218 -0.45 -13.58 -0.62
C ASP A 218 -1.02 -14.95 -0.24
N PHE A 219 -2.33 -15.12 -0.46
CA PHE A 219 -3.09 -16.24 0.07
C PHE A 219 -2.65 -17.57 -0.57
N TRP A 220 -1.88 -17.48 -1.65
CA TRP A 220 -1.29 -18.61 -2.35
C TRP A 220 0.02 -19.06 -1.71
N ASN A 221 0.74 -18.16 -1.02
CA ASN A 221 1.89 -18.49 -0.19
C ASN A 221 1.51 -18.50 1.29
N ARG A 222 0.95 -19.63 1.75
CA ARG A 222 0.54 -19.84 3.15
C ARG A 222 1.68 -19.71 4.18
N SER A 223 2.95 -19.66 3.76
CA SER A 223 4.05 -19.38 4.69
C SER A 223 4.08 -17.93 5.17
N ASN A 224 3.40 -17.01 4.46
CA ASN A 224 3.29 -15.59 4.80
C ASN A 224 2.04 -15.25 5.63
N LEU A 225 1.22 -16.24 5.95
CA LEU A 225 -0.07 -16.04 6.63
C LEU A 225 0.05 -15.62 8.10
N HIS A 226 1.26 -15.63 8.71
CA HIS A 226 1.80 -14.78 9.80
C HIS A 226 2.96 -15.49 10.55
N PRO A 227 4.21 -15.02 10.34
CA PRO A 227 4.90 -14.09 11.25
C PRO A 227 5.43 -12.80 10.57
N GLY A 228 5.03 -12.52 9.34
CA GLY A 228 5.69 -11.53 8.47
C GLY A 228 5.04 -10.15 8.36
N LEU A 229 3.76 -9.92 8.68
CA LEU A 229 3.19 -8.58 8.48
C LEU A 229 3.85 -7.55 9.39
N ILE A 230 4.15 -6.40 8.79
CA ILE A 230 4.57 -5.21 9.52
C ILE A 230 3.32 -4.50 10.01
N PHE A 231 3.03 -4.69 11.29
CA PHE A 231 1.93 -4.08 12.02
C PHE A 231 2.48 -3.58 13.34
N GLY A 232 2.31 -2.28 13.60
CA GLY A 232 3.04 -1.60 14.66
C GLY A 232 3.10 -0.09 14.44
N THR A 233 3.96 0.59 15.17
CA THR A 233 3.94 2.06 15.31
C THR A 233 5.10 2.73 14.56
N ASN A 234 5.09 4.07 14.52
CA ASN A 234 6.27 4.86 14.15
C ASN A 234 7.38 4.80 15.22
N ASP A 235 8.49 5.48 14.91
CA ASP A 235 9.67 5.59 15.76
C ASP A 235 9.54 6.77 16.75
N ASP A 236 8.57 6.72 17.66
CA ASP A 236 8.43 7.75 18.70
C ASP A 236 9.46 7.59 19.83
N GLU A 237 10.13 8.69 20.21
CA GLU A 237 11.17 8.71 21.25
C GLU A 237 10.63 8.49 22.67
N ARG A 238 9.33 8.74 22.91
CA ARG A 238 8.68 8.53 24.21
C ARG A 238 8.51 7.04 24.51
N MET A 239 8.46 6.21 23.47
CA MET A 239 8.36 4.76 23.62
C MET A 239 9.54 4.22 24.46
N PRO A 240 9.29 3.38 25.48
CA PRO A 240 10.35 2.72 26.22
C PRO A 240 11.14 1.75 25.33
N LYS A 241 12.46 1.64 25.52
CA LYS A 241 13.33 0.74 24.74
C LYS A 241 12.85 -0.71 24.70
N ALA A 242 12.29 -1.20 25.80
CA ALA A 242 11.77 -2.57 25.91
C ALA A 242 10.67 -2.87 24.88
N LEU A 243 9.96 -1.84 24.40
CA LEU A 243 8.85 -1.96 23.45
C LEU A 243 9.24 -1.62 22.01
N TYR A 244 10.52 -1.40 21.70
CA TYR A 244 10.97 -1.04 20.34
C TYR A 244 10.64 -2.08 19.27
N PHE A 245 10.36 -3.32 19.66
CA PHE A 245 9.88 -4.34 18.72
C PHE A 245 8.52 -3.99 18.08
N LEU A 246 7.74 -3.08 18.69
CA LEU A 246 6.49 -2.55 18.11
C LEU A 246 6.74 -1.59 16.94
N ARG A 247 7.95 -1.02 16.83
CA ARG A 247 8.28 -0.08 15.76
C ARG A 247 8.33 -0.81 14.42
N LYS A 248 7.64 -0.29 13.41
CA LYS A 248 7.69 -0.83 12.04
C LYS A 248 9.12 -0.88 11.50
N SER A 249 9.94 0.13 11.83
CA SER A 249 11.35 0.20 11.45
C SER A 249 12.18 -0.98 11.96
N SER A 250 11.79 -1.58 13.07
CA SER A 250 12.45 -2.74 13.69
C SER A 250 11.96 -4.07 13.11
N GLN A 251 10.80 -4.07 12.47
CA GLN A 251 10.22 -5.23 11.76
C GLN A 251 10.69 -5.29 10.29
N LEU A 252 11.03 -4.13 9.71
CA LEU A 252 11.42 -4.02 8.31
C LEU A 252 12.89 -4.44 8.08
N GLY A 253 13.10 -5.47 7.26
CA GLY A 253 14.43 -5.95 6.87
C GLY A 253 15.24 -4.91 6.09
N TYR A 254 16.57 -4.99 6.19
CA TYR A 254 17.51 -4.09 5.48
C TYR A 254 17.26 -4.09 3.96
N ASP A 255 17.04 -5.27 3.38
CA ASP A 255 16.82 -5.42 1.94
C ASP A 255 15.53 -4.73 1.46
N ALA A 256 14.48 -4.70 2.28
CA ALA A 256 13.23 -4.03 1.95
C ALA A 256 13.39 -2.50 1.95
N LYS A 257 14.07 -1.93 2.97
CA LYS A 257 14.40 -0.50 3.04
C LYS A 257 15.28 -0.07 1.87
N LYS A 258 16.29 -0.88 1.55
CA LYS A 258 17.20 -0.62 0.45
C LYS A 258 16.46 -0.70 -0.89
N SER A 259 15.68 -1.75 -1.12
CA SER A 259 14.88 -1.92 -2.35
C SER A 259 13.90 -0.77 -2.57
N PHE A 260 13.24 -0.31 -1.51
CA PHE A 260 12.39 0.88 -1.53
C PHE A 260 13.17 2.12 -1.99
N THR A 261 14.27 2.43 -1.31
CA THR A 261 15.09 3.62 -1.57
C THR A 261 15.70 3.59 -2.97
N ASP A 262 16.26 2.45 -3.37
CA ASP A 262 16.83 2.23 -4.70
C ASP A 262 15.75 2.40 -5.77
N THR A 263 14.54 1.87 -5.54
CA THR A 263 13.40 2.03 -6.46
C THR A 263 12.99 3.48 -6.60
N LEU A 264 12.92 4.27 -5.53
CA LEU A 264 12.59 5.70 -5.63
C LEU A 264 13.65 6.47 -6.42
N ASN A 265 14.94 6.20 -6.16
CA ASN A 265 16.06 6.90 -6.78
C ASN A 265 16.26 6.54 -8.26
N GLN A 266 15.81 5.36 -8.69
CA GLN A 266 15.95 4.89 -10.07
C GLN A 266 14.75 5.24 -10.95
N SER A 267 13.72 5.91 -10.42
CA SER A 267 12.46 6.17 -11.13
C SER A 267 12.36 7.55 -11.76
N ASN A 268 11.94 7.58 -13.02
CA ASN A 268 11.64 8.82 -13.74
C ASN A 268 10.38 9.49 -13.21
N ARG A 269 9.34 8.70 -12.96
CA ARG A 269 8.08 9.14 -12.34
C ARG A 269 7.76 8.30 -11.12
N ILE A 270 7.30 8.95 -10.05
CA ILE A 270 6.70 8.32 -8.89
C ILE A 270 5.25 8.79 -8.80
N VAL A 271 4.32 7.84 -8.77
CA VAL A 271 2.90 8.10 -8.58
C VAL A 271 2.46 7.49 -7.26
N ILE A 272 1.94 8.30 -6.35
CA ILE A 272 1.46 7.87 -5.04
C ILE A 272 -0.06 7.91 -5.08
N PHE A 273 -0.71 6.76 -4.92
CA PHE A 273 -2.15 6.63 -5.02
C PHE A 273 -2.73 6.09 -3.72
N GLY A 274 -3.66 6.82 -3.13
CA GLY A 274 -4.45 6.34 -1.99
C GLY A 274 -3.68 6.18 -0.68
N LEU A 275 -2.36 6.36 -0.65
CA LEU A 275 -1.55 6.29 0.56
C LEU A 275 -1.65 7.59 1.37
N SER A 276 -1.85 7.45 2.68
CA SER A 276 -1.75 8.57 3.61
C SER A 276 -0.27 8.90 3.89
N LEU A 277 0.24 9.95 3.25
CA LEU A 277 1.58 10.50 3.54
C LEU A 277 1.61 11.37 4.83
N VAL A 278 0.53 11.33 5.61
CA VAL A 278 0.31 12.17 6.80
C VAL A 278 0.64 11.41 8.09
N GLY A 279 0.64 10.08 8.03
CA GLY A 279 0.78 9.23 9.20
C GLY A 279 2.17 8.62 9.37
N ILE A 280 2.18 7.48 10.04
CA ILE A 280 3.35 6.69 10.43
C ILE A 280 4.25 6.33 9.24
N ASP A 281 3.68 6.19 8.04
CA ASP A 281 4.43 5.80 6.84
C ASP A 281 5.24 6.95 6.21
N TYR A 282 5.05 8.22 6.63
CA TYR A 282 5.84 9.35 6.12
C TYR A 282 7.35 9.17 6.37
N ASP A 283 7.73 8.50 7.45
CA ASP A 283 9.15 8.32 7.82
C ASP A 283 9.94 7.59 6.73
N TYR A 284 9.30 6.71 5.94
CA TYR A 284 9.94 6.07 4.79
C TYR A 284 10.30 7.08 3.69
N PHE A 285 9.48 8.12 3.51
CA PHE A 285 9.64 9.12 2.45
C PHE A 285 10.45 10.34 2.89
N LYS A 286 10.82 10.45 4.17
CA LYS A 286 11.45 11.62 4.74
C LYS A 286 12.68 12.07 3.95
N GLU A 287 13.65 11.17 3.77
CA GLU A 287 14.86 11.45 3.01
C GLU A 287 14.53 11.81 1.55
N PHE A 288 13.56 11.12 0.96
CA PHE A 288 13.14 11.39 -0.42
C PHE A 288 12.59 12.82 -0.54
N PHE A 289 11.61 13.25 0.25
CA PHE A 289 10.98 14.57 0.10
C PHE A 289 11.82 15.75 0.63
N GLU A 290 12.64 15.54 1.66
CA GLU A 290 13.35 16.63 2.35
C GLU A 290 14.76 16.90 1.79
N THR A 291 15.24 16.08 0.85
CA THR A 291 16.52 16.27 0.16
C THR A 291 16.34 16.81 -1.27
N ASP A 292 17.33 17.56 -1.74
CA ASP A 292 17.33 18.24 -3.05
C ASP A 292 18.10 17.44 -4.12
N HIS A 293 18.28 16.13 -3.90
CA HIS A 293 19.28 15.35 -4.63
C HIS A 293 18.88 14.97 -6.07
N ASP A 294 17.63 15.17 -6.48
CA ASP A 294 17.18 14.77 -7.83
C ASP A 294 15.95 15.58 -8.29
N SER A 295 16.18 16.74 -8.93
CA SER A 295 15.11 17.62 -9.45
C SER A 295 14.34 17.03 -10.64
N ASP A 296 14.80 15.92 -11.20
CA ASP A 296 14.27 15.39 -12.46
C ASP A 296 13.27 14.26 -12.24
N THR A 297 13.05 13.80 -11.00
CA THR A 297 11.97 12.85 -10.67
C THR A 297 10.64 13.58 -10.64
N GLU A 298 9.72 13.17 -11.50
CA GLU A 298 8.34 13.64 -11.48
C GLU A 298 7.59 12.94 -10.33
N VAL A 299 6.97 13.69 -9.42
CA VAL A 299 6.18 13.14 -8.32
C VAL A 299 4.72 13.56 -8.44
N VAL A 300 3.82 12.58 -8.45
CA VAL A 300 2.38 12.78 -8.56
C VAL A 300 1.66 12.13 -7.38
N ILE A 301 0.82 12.85 -6.67
CA ILE A 301 -0.02 12.34 -5.59
C ILE A 301 -1.47 12.38 -6.03
N ILE A 302 -2.12 11.22 -5.99
CA ILE A 302 -3.51 11.01 -6.38
C ILE A 302 -4.31 10.64 -5.14
N ASN A 303 -5.30 11.48 -4.82
CA ASN A 303 -6.19 11.25 -3.71
C ASN A 303 -7.47 12.08 -3.89
N LYS A 304 -8.44 11.94 -2.97
CA LYS A 304 -9.62 12.81 -2.91
C LYS A 304 -9.23 14.21 -2.47
N LYS A 305 -9.93 15.24 -2.95
CA LYS A 305 -9.67 16.65 -2.64
C LYS A 305 -9.29 16.94 -1.18
N GLY A 306 -10.13 16.51 -0.23
CA GLY A 306 -9.91 16.78 1.19
C GLY A 306 -8.63 16.17 1.74
N ALA A 307 -8.25 14.97 1.26
CA ALA A 307 -7.00 14.33 1.63
C ALA A 307 -5.80 15.04 0.97
N LEU A 308 -5.93 15.47 -0.29
CA LEU A 308 -4.88 16.21 -0.99
C LEU A 308 -4.54 17.53 -0.29
N ASP A 309 -5.55 18.29 0.15
CA ASP A 309 -5.34 19.55 0.86
C ASP A 309 -4.53 19.33 2.15
N ASN A 310 -4.84 18.26 2.89
CA ASN A 310 -4.10 17.90 4.11
C ASN A 310 -2.66 17.44 3.81
N ILE A 311 -2.48 16.54 2.83
CA ILE A 311 -1.16 16.05 2.41
C ILE A 311 -0.28 17.23 1.97
N ARG A 312 -0.83 18.15 1.15
CA ARG A 312 -0.11 19.32 0.66
C ARG A 312 0.33 20.23 1.80
N LYS A 313 -0.56 20.48 2.78
CA LYS A 313 -0.22 21.27 3.97
C LYS A 313 0.94 20.63 4.74
N ILE A 314 0.88 19.33 4.99
CA ILE A 314 1.88 18.62 5.78
C ILE A 314 3.23 18.54 5.07
N LEU A 315 3.25 18.25 3.77
CA LEU A 315 4.49 18.25 2.99
C LEU A 315 5.17 19.62 3.04
N LYS A 316 4.41 20.72 3.05
CA LYS A 316 4.95 22.07 3.24
C LYS A 316 5.52 22.27 4.66
N GLU A 317 4.80 21.84 5.68
CA GLU A 317 5.24 21.92 7.08
C GLU A 317 6.51 21.10 7.35
N LYS A 318 6.65 19.94 6.71
CA LYS A 318 7.84 19.08 6.76
C LYS A 318 9.02 19.61 5.94
N GLY A 319 8.83 20.69 5.16
CA GLY A 319 9.88 21.29 4.35
C GLY A 319 10.22 20.49 3.09
N CYS A 320 9.21 19.87 2.45
CA CYS A 320 9.37 19.21 1.16
C CYS A 320 10.09 20.12 0.16
N LYS A 321 11.21 19.63 -0.38
CA LYS A 321 12.03 20.37 -1.35
C LYS A 321 11.73 19.97 -2.80
N ARG A 322 10.92 18.94 -2.99
CA ARG A 322 10.54 18.44 -4.31
C ARG A 322 9.27 19.11 -4.82
N GLN A 323 9.20 19.20 -6.14
CA GLN A 323 7.96 19.53 -6.80
C GLN A 323 7.00 18.34 -6.74
N VAL A 324 5.75 18.61 -6.40
CA VAL A 324 4.70 17.60 -6.33
C VAL A 324 3.48 18.09 -7.11
N SER A 325 2.99 17.23 -7.98
CA SER A 325 1.71 17.39 -8.67
C SER A 325 0.63 16.65 -7.88
N TYR A 326 -0.47 17.32 -7.61
CA TYR A 326 -1.62 16.78 -6.88
C TYR A 326 -2.78 16.61 -7.84
N LEU A 327 -3.42 15.45 -7.81
CA LEU A 327 -4.45 15.09 -8.76
C LEU A 327 -5.67 14.55 -8.01
N ASP A 328 -6.77 15.27 -8.12
CA ASP A 328 -8.04 14.88 -7.52
C ASP A 328 -8.70 13.76 -8.33
N ILE A 329 -9.05 12.69 -7.64
CA ILE A 329 -9.66 11.49 -8.20
C ILE A 329 -11.19 11.58 -8.31
N ASP A 330 -11.82 12.47 -7.53
CA ASP A 330 -13.28 12.63 -7.47
C ASP A 330 -13.79 13.72 -8.43
N LEU A 331 -12.90 14.57 -8.97
CA LEU A 331 -13.26 15.47 -10.06
C LEU A 331 -13.52 14.66 -11.33
N ASP A 332 -14.64 14.96 -11.99
CA ASP A 332 -15.03 14.44 -13.32
C ASP A 332 -13.79 14.14 -14.15
N ILE A 333 -13.63 12.90 -14.60
CA ILE A 333 -12.36 12.39 -15.14
C ILE A 333 -11.86 13.20 -16.35
N ASP A 334 -12.77 13.92 -17.00
CA ASP A 334 -12.53 14.79 -18.16
C ASP A 334 -12.22 16.25 -17.81
N LYS A 335 -12.29 16.68 -16.55
CA LYS A 335 -11.95 18.04 -16.11
C LYS A 335 -10.52 18.10 -15.59
N GLY A 336 -9.81 19.18 -15.92
CA GLY A 336 -8.47 19.42 -15.38
C GLY A 336 -8.52 19.47 -13.84
N SER A 337 -7.74 18.61 -13.19
CA SER A 337 -7.71 18.47 -11.73
C SER A 337 -6.32 18.62 -11.14
N ILE A 338 -5.29 18.79 -11.99
CA ILE A 338 -3.91 18.90 -11.54
C ILE A 338 -3.65 20.26 -10.87
N VAL A 339 -3.08 20.20 -9.67
CA VAL A 339 -2.53 21.34 -8.96
C VAL A 339 -1.07 21.06 -8.69
N THR A 340 -0.18 21.97 -9.05
CA THR A 340 1.26 21.79 -8.87
C THR A 340 1.79 22.82 -7.87
N ASP A 341 2.63 22.40 -6.93
CA ASP A 341 3.37 23.34 -6.11
C ASP A 341 4.59 23.87 -6.87
N ALA A 342 4.78 25.20 -6.86
CA ALA A 342 5.80 25.86 -7.65
C ALA A 342 7.18 25.76 -6.98
N VAL A 343 7.88 24.65 -7.22
CA VAL A 343 9.34 24.55 -7.04
C VAL A 343 9.88 24.06 -8.37
N LYS A 344 10.55 24.95 -9.12
CA LYS A 344 11.17 24.75 -10.45
C LYS A 344 11.14 23.31 -11.01
N MET A 345 10.42 23.14 -12.12
CA MET A 345 10.56 21.97 -12.98
C MET A 345 11.55 22.27 -14.11
N ASN A 346 12.47 21.34 -14.36
CA ASN A 346 13.24 21.31 -15.61
C ASN A 346 12.44 20.67 -16.76
N LYS A 347 11.31 20.02 -16.46
CA LYS A 347 10.48 19.24 -17.41
C LYS A 347 9.03 19.73 -17.40
N GLU A 348 8.41 19.84 -18.57
CA GLU A 348 6.99 20.23 -18.69
C GLU A 348 6.07 19.05 -18.33
N ILE A 349 4.97 19.33 -17.62
CA ILE A 349 3.96 18.32 -17.28
C ILE A 349 3.02 18.15 -18.47
N CYS A 350 2.90 16.93 -18.98
CA CYS A 350 2.15 16.63 -20.21
C CYS A 350 0.72 16.10 -19.98
N TYR A 351 0.17 16.21 -18.78
CA TYR A 351 -1.19 15.77 -18.44
C TYR A 351 -1.92 16.77 -17.54
N SER A 352 -3.26 16.78 -17.62
CA SER A 352 -4.11 17.71 -16.88
C SER A 352 -5.07 17.04 -15.88
N ASN A 353 -5.26 15.71 -15.99
CA ASN A 353 -6.20 14.94 -15.20
C ASN A 353 -5.76 13.47 -15.08
N PHE A 354 -6.54 12.66 -14.36
CA PHE A 354 -6.20 11.27 -14.03
C PHE A 354 -6.06 10.38 -15.27
N ILE A 355 -6.97 10.51 -16.24
CA ILE A 355 -6.90 9.75 -17.51
C ILE A 355 -5.66 10.15 -18.28
N GLY A 356 -5.38 11.45 -18.42
CA GLY A 356 -4.21 11.94 -19.14
C GLY A 356 -2.91 11.44 -18.52
N LEU A 357 -2.83 11.35 -17.18
CA LEU A 357 -1.71 10.73 -16.51
C LEU A 357 -1.58 9.23 -16.85
N CYS A 358 -2.68 8.48 -16.79
CA CYS A 358 -2.68 7.06 -17.15
C CYS A 358 -2.24 6.84 -18.59
N ASP A 359 -2.74 7.64 -19.53
CA ASP A 359 -2.35 7.59 -20.94
C ASP A 359 -0.87 7.94 -21.11
N THR A 360 -0.37 8.97 -20.43
CA THR A 360 1.05 9.34 -20.43
C THR A 360 1.94 8.21 -19.92
N ILE A 361 1.59 7.59 -18.78
CA ILE A 361 2.33 6.44 -18.23
C ILE A 361 2.35 5.29 -19.24
N ALA A 362 1.21 5.02 -19.89
CA ALA A 362 1.09 3.94 -20.85
C ALA A 362 1.93 4.18 -22.11
N GLU A 363 1.90 5.39 -22.66
CA GLU A 363 2.64 5.76 -23.87
C GLU A 363 4.16 5.77 -23.64
N GLU A 364 4.62 6.39 -22.55
CA GLU A 364 6.05 6.38 -22.18
C GLU A 364 6.56 4.95 -21.92
N SER A 365 5.71 4.12 -21.33
CA SER A 365 5.99 2.70 -21.12
C SER A 365 6.21 1.94 -22.43
N VAL A 366 5.43 2.25 -23.47
CA VAL A 366 5.58 1.65 -24.81
C VAL A 366 6.84 2.18 -25.50
N ALA A 367 7.18 3.45 -25.35
CA ALA A 367 8.36 4.06 -25.96
C ALA A 367 9.68 3.67 -25.28
N SER A 368 9.64 3.12 -24.06
CA SER A 368 10.84 2.82 -23.26
C SER A 368 11.73 1.74 -23.90
N GLU A 369 13.04 2.01 -23.88
CA GLU A 369 14.11 1.06 -24.21
C GLU A 369 14.31 0.01 -23.10
N HIS A 370 13.91 0.31 -21.87
CA HIS A 370 14.01 -0.57 -20.71
C HIS A 370 12.72 -1.37 -20.52
N ARG A 371 12.72 -2.62 -21.01
CA ARG A 371 11.56 -3.53 -20.95
C ARG A 371 11.91 -4.82 -20.21
N ASN A 372 10.97 -5.29 -19.39
CA ASN A 372 11.01 -6.63 -18.81
C ASN A 372 10.27 -7.58 -19.75
N ILE A 373 11.00 -8.51 -20.36
CA ILE A 373 10.41 -9.52 -21.25
C ILE A 373 9.96 -10.71 -20.41
N VAL A 374 8.66 -11.02 -20.42
CA VAL A 374 8.08 -12.14 -19.69
C VAL A 374 7.42 -13.12 -20.67
N GLN A 375 7.88 -14.36 -20.65
CA GLN A 375 7.29 -15.43 -21.45
C GLN A 375 6.09 -16.03 -20.73
N VAL A 376 4.89 -15.64 -21.17
CA VAL A 376 3.65 -16.15 -20.59
C VAL A 376 3.16 -17.35 -21.38
N ASN A 377 3.25 -18.53 -20.78
CA ASN A 377 2.65 -19.74 -21.34
C ASN A 377 1.14 -19.74 -21.03
N ASN A 378 0.29 -19.70 -22.07
CA ASN A 378 -1.18 -19.77 -21.97
C ASN A 378 -1.67 -21.16 -21.54
N VAL A 379 -1.20 -21.67 -20.42
CA VAL A 379 -1.80 -22.83 -19.77
C VAL A 379 -2.75 -22.29 -18.72
N PHE A 380 -4.04 -22.31 -19.05
CA PHE A 380 -5.12 -22.05 -18.10
C PHE A 380 -5.12 -23.16 -17.05
N GLU A 381 -4.38 -22.95 -15.96
CA GLU A 381 -4.60 -23.72 -14.74
C GLU A 381 -5.76 -23.07 -14.00
N VAL A 382 -6.98 -23.58 -14.22
CA VAL A 382 -8.08 -23.34 -13.30
C VAL A 382 -7.72 -24.07 -12.00
N ARG A 383 -7.05 -23.39 -11.06
CA ARG A 383 -6.85 -23.95 -9.72
C ARG A 383 -8.23 -24.05 -9.05
N PRO A 384 -8.59 -25.22 -8.49
CA PRO A 384 -9.93 -25.44 -7.98
C PRO A 384 -10.29 -24.41 -6.91
N ARG A 385 -11.57 -23.99 -6.89
CA ARG A 385 -12.13 -23.30 -5.73
C ARG A 385 -11.90 -24.21 -4.52
N TYR A 386 -11.27 -23.68 -3.49
CA TYR A 386 -11.22 -24.37 -2.20
C TYR A 386 -12.66 -24.47 -1.68
N ASP A 387 -13.25 -25.65 -1.78
CA ASP A 387 -14.41 -25.99 -0.97
C ASP A 387 -13.99 -25.87 0.50
N ILE A 388 -14.67 -24.97 1.20
CA ILE A 388 -14.61 -24.84 2.65
C ILE A 388 -15.15 -26.16 3.21
N ARG A 389 -14.30 -26.91 3.91
CA ARG A 389 -14.72 -27.97 4.82
C ARG A 389 -14.50 -27.53 6.25
#